data_AF-A0A7C5M2N9-F1
#
_entry.id   AF-A0A7C5M2N9-F1
#
_cell.length_a   1.000
_cell.length_b   1.000
_cell.length_c   1.000
_cell.angle_alpha   90.00
_cell.angle_beta   90.00
_cell.angle_gamma   90.00
#
_symmetry.space_group_name_H-M   'P 1'
#
loop_
_entity.id
_entity.type
_entity.pdbx_description
1 polymer ?
#
loop_
_entity_poly.entity_id
_entity_poly.type
_entity_poly.pdbx_seq_one_letter_code
_entity_poly.pdbx_strand_id
1 'polypeptide(L)'
;GLSLGYVTLTISLEADKKLTGQEIDDIGNKIKKLMSVEIAPFRASRPGYFGYGDEPGRRIKKPVDFMIYCPNPDCKLNKDISYEEGVPLNSQNIHSEIFPDGLVARRIETPFSPGSRIPIPAYTVDEQIYHRCPTVIISTADKIARLAFEPRASSIFGNVERYNAYYGYYRGNMLPEETTRAAGENEDYNVSVKPFYPPELIIQDELHLMNGPLGSMFGLYESAVEGLIKSIGGMPKYIASTATIKNAESQVKHLFARELFQFPPYGLDMSDSFYVRIPGWDEGWNENRPGRVYMGIYAPGMGPLTPIIRIWSRLLKTCHDCMYDSNIKYFWTIVGYFNAIRELGGGRALYREDIVERLGHISSGSPRMLDPDNVVELSSRVNSTDIPQILDELEKGGERKFDENPDAIFTTSMFGTGVNIPYLSLMVVNGQPKTTSQYIQATGRVGRAHGGLVITFLRAGRPRDLSHYEMFSAYHHRIYLEVEPSSVSPFSEGCLARASGPTMVSFLRNNPQLSAGWCGEDGMAILDENADKDVKQFMDKLSLRVQYIMKKPGNVADYFLSQKDRWLNIAMEIGRNGNLAFVEYPFRKPQKNVVLGDPFHEHDPSLKVVYKNAPQSLREVEETTGFEV
;
A
#
# COMPACT_ATOMS: atom_id res chain seq x y z
N GLY A 1 26.90 -1.08 27.03
CA GLY A 1 26.60 -1.49 28.41
C GLY A 1 26.69 -3.00 28.49
N LEU A 2 27.38 -3.52 29.49
CA LEU A 2 27.57 -4.96 29.71
C LEU A 2 26.36 -5.53 30.45
N SER A 3 25.35 -5.91 29.69
CA SER A 3 24.34 -6.89 30.10
C SER A 3 24.91 -8.28 29.83
N LEU A 4 24.84 -9.17 30.82
CA LEU A 4 25.42 -10.52 30.82
C LEU A 4 25.20 -11.23 29.46
N GLY A 5 26.29 -11.40 28.71
CA GLY A 5 26.36 -12.25 27.51
C GLY A 5 26.40 -11.55 26.15
N TYR A 6 26.20 -10.22 26.04
CA TYR A 6 26.24 -9.53 24.74
C TYR A 6 26.88 -8.13 24.80
N VAL A 7 27.49 -7.71 23.69
CA VAL A 7 28.11 -6.39 23.50
C VAL A 7 27.46 -5.70 22.31
N THR A 8 27.07 -4.44 22.47
CA THR A 8 26.62 -3.62 21.35
C THR A 8 27.81 -2.97 20.67
N LEU A 9 28.00 -3.26 19.38
CA LEU A 9 29.02 -2.65 18.54
C LEU A 9 28.37 -1.54 17.70
N THR A 10 28.83 -0.31 17.88
CA THR A 10 28.44 0.84 17.06
C THR A 10 29.57 1.15 16.08
N ILE A 11 29.24 1.18 14.78
CA ILE A 11 30.22 1.43 13.72
C ILE A 11 29.74 2.62 12.90
N SER A 12 30.61 3.63 12.78
CA SER A 12 30.42 4.73 11.84
C SER A 12 31.21 4.42 10.57
N LEU A 13 30.53 4.46 9.42
CA LEU A 13 31.13 4.20 8.11
C LEU A 13 31.04 5.47 7.27
N GLU A 14 32.18 5.94 6.78
CA GLU A 14 32.23 6.96 5.73
C GLU A 14 32.43 6.25 4.39
N ALA A 15 31.57 6.55 3.42
CA ALA A 15 31.64 5.96 2.08
C ALA A 15 31.41 7.03 1.02
N ASP A 16 32.18 6.95 -0.05
CA ASP A 16 32.08 7.77 -1.27
C ASP A 16 30.94 7.32 -2.20
N LYS A 17 30.29 6.19 -1.86
CA LYS A 17 29.18 5.59 -2.60
C LYS A 17 28.12 5.02 -1.65
N LYS A 18 26.93 4.77 -2.19
CA LYS A 18 25.87 4.03 -1.48
C LYS A 18 26.34 2.61 -1.17
N LEU A 19 26.36 2.26 0.11
CA LEU A 19 26.67 0.91 0.57
C LEU A 19 25.47 -0.02 0.36
N THR A 20 25.72 -1.19 -0.17
CA THR A 20 24.73 -2.26 -0.34
C THR A 20 24.60 -3.08 0.94
N GLY A 21 23.45 -3.72 1.14
CA GLY A 21 23.24 -4.62 2.28
C GLY A 21 24.24 -5.79 2.30
N GLN A 22 24.69 -6.27 1.13
CA GLN A 22 25.71 -7.30 1.04
C GLN A 22 27.07 -6.82 1.56
N GLU A 23 27.49 -5.60 1.20
CA GLU A 23 28.75 -5.02 1.69
C GLU A 23 28.73 -4.87 3.23
N ILE A 24 27.59 -4.48 3.81
CA ILE A 24 27.43 -4.39 5.27
C ILE A 24 27.48 -5.78 5.92
N ASP A 25 26.86 -6.79 5.31
CA ASP A 25 26.94 -8.16 5.81
C ASP A 25 28.34 -8.75 5.72
N ASP A 26 29.10 -8.43 4.67
CA ASP A 26 30.49 -8.84 4.52
C ASP A 26 31.39 -8.21 5.60
N ILE A 27 31.13 -6.94 5.94
CA ILE A 27 31.77 -6.27 7.10
C ILE A 27 31.43 -7.02 8.38
N GLY A 28 30.15 -7.34 8.60
CA GLY A 28 29.71 -8.16 9.73
C GLY A 28 30.44 -9.50 9.80
N ASN A 29 30.51 -10.24 8.69
CA ASN A 29 31.20 -11.52 8.60
C ASN A 29 32.70 -11.42 8.91
N LYS A 30 33.36 -10.32 8.50
CA LYS A 30 34.75 -10.04 8.88
C LYS A 30 34.89 -9.83 10.38
N ILE A 31 33.99 -9.05 10.99
CA ILE A 31 33.97 -8.81 12.45
C ILE A 31 33.77 -10.11 13.22
N LYS A 32 32.81 -10.94 12.80
CA LYS A 32 32.55 -12.28 13.37
C LYS A 32 33.83 -13.12 13.42
N LYS A 33 34.60 -13.14 12.33
CA LYS A 33 35.88 -13.88 12.25
C LYS A 33 36.98 -13.25 13.11
N LEU A 34 37.15 -11.93 13.05
CA LEU A 34 38.24 -11.22 13.73
C LEU A 34 38.09 -11.23 15.25
N MET A 35 36.86 -11.05 15.74
CA MET A 35 36.58 -10.96 17.18
C MET A 35 36.10 -12.27 17.79
N SER A 36 35.90 -13.32 16.98
CA SER A 36 35.30 -14.60 17.41
C SER A 36 33.97 -14.41 18.16
N VAL A 37 33.10 -13.57 17.62
CA VAL A 37 31.76 -13.25 18.15
C VAL A 37 30.67 -13.72 17.20
N GLU A 38 29.50 -14.05 17.76
CA GLU A 38 28.27 -14.29 16.98
C GLU A 38 27.53 -12.96 16.76
N ILE A 39 26.98 -12.78 15.55
CA ILE A 39 26.09 -11.65 15.25
C ILE A 39 24.69 -12.08 15.67
N ALA A 40 24.12 -11.42 16.68
CA ALA A 40 22.80 -11.76 17.21
C ALA A 40 21.63 -11.49 16.25
N PRO A 41 21.58 -10.36 15.50
CA PRO A 41 20.59 -10.19 14.43
C PRO A 41 20.78 -11.21 13.31
N PHE A 42 19.73 -11.49 12.52
CA PHE A 42 19.87 -12.38 11.35
C PHE A 42 20.87 -11.89 10.32
N ARG A 43 21.00 -10.57 10.14
CA ARG A 43 21.91 -9.93 9.18
C ARG A 43 22.46 -8.64 9.78
N ALA A 44 23.73 -8.34 9.55
CA ALA A 44 24.34 -7.09 9.99
C ALA A 44 23.71 -5.87 9.31
N SER A 45 23.29 -6.04 8.05
CA SER A 45 22.53 -5.05 7.27
C SER A 45 21.09 -4.83 7.75
N ARG A 46 20.56 -5.69 8.64
CA ARG A 46 19.22 -5.57 9.25
C ARG A 46 19.30 -5.74 10.76
N PRO A 47 19.97 -4.82 11.48
CA PRO A 47 20.37 -5.00 12.87
C PRO A 47 19.20 -5.02 13.87
N GLY A 48 17.98 -4.69 13.43
CA GLY A 48 16.78 -4.70 14.28
C GLY A 48 16.05 -6.05 14.36
N TYR A 49 16.40 -7.04 13.54
CA TYR A 49 15.64 -8.29 13.41
C TYR A 49 16.35 -9.45 14.12
N PHE A 50 15.75 -9.94 15.21
CA PHE A 50 16.34 -10.98 16.07
C PHE A 50 15.46 -12.21 16.07
N GLY A 51 16.03 -13.37 15.77
CA GLY A 51 15.34 -14.65 15.92
C GLY A 51 15.00 -14.92 17.39
N TYR A 52 13.86 -15.55 17.62
CA TYR A 52 13.46 -16.01 18.94
C TYR A 52 12.94 -17.45 18.92
N GLY A 53 12.97 -18.06 20.11
CA GLY A 53 12.35 -19.35 20.38
C GLY A 53 13.09 -20.54 19.79
N ASP A 54 13.08 -21.63 20.54
CA ASP A 54 13.45 -22.97 20.07
C ASP A 54 12.30 -23.89 20.48
N GLU A 55 11.62 -24.49 19.49
CA GLU A 55 10.50 -25.38 19.76
C GLU A 55 11.00 -26.77 20.21
N PRO A 56 10.29 -27.47 21.10
CA PRO A 56 10.72 -28.77 21.58
C PRO A 56 10.79 -29.79 20.44
N GLY A 57 11.77 -30.69 20.50
CA GLY A 57 11.93 -31.77 19.51
C GLY A 57 12.61 -31.36 18.20
N ARG A 58 13.00 -30.08 18.04
CA ARG A 58 13.79 -29.65 16.88
C ARG A 58 15.22 -30.18 16.98
N ARG A 59 15.74 -30.79 15.90
CA ARG A 59 17.12 -31.32 15.87
C ARG A 59 18.17 -30.25 15.63
N ILE A 60 17.80 -29.19 14.92
CA ILE A 60 18.65 -28.05 14.60
C ILE A 60 18.08 -26.85 15.33
N LYS A 61 18.90 -26.21 16.17
CA LYS A 61 18.53 -24.97 16.86
C LYS A 61 18.39 -23.85 15.84
N LYS A 62 17.16 -23.62 15.39
CA LYS A 62 16.78 -22.57 14.44
C LYS A 62 15.61 -21.80 15.06
N PRO A 63 15.66 -20.45 15.06
CA PRO A 63 14.56 -19.63 15.55
C PRO A 63 13.22 -20.06 14.95
N VAL A 64 12.19 -20.04 15.79
CA VAL A 64 10.81 -20.31 15.35
C VAL A 64 10.31 -19.16 14.48
N ASP A 65 10.59 -17.93 14.91
CA ASP A 65 10.22 -16.68 14.25
C ASP A 65 11.13 -15.55 14.77
N PHE A 66 10.76 -14.28 14.59
CA PHE A 66 11.59 -13.13 14.92
C PHE A 66 10.86 -11.98 15.59
N MET A 67 11.59 -11.21 16.40
CA MET A 67 11.13 -9.96 16.99
C MET A 67 11.96 -8.80 16.49
N ILE A 68 11.36 -7.62 16.47
CA ILE A 68 12.03 -6.38 16.11
C ILE A 68 12.42 -5.65 17.39
N TYR A 69 13.68 -5.23 17.50
CA TYR A 69 14.17 -4.36 18.57
C TYR A 69 14.81 -3.12 17.99
N CYS A 70 14.75 -2.00 18.72
CA CYS A 70 15.40 -0.77 18.27
C CYS A 70 16.93 -0.98 18.22
N PRO A 71 17.59 -0.75 17.07
CA PRO A 71 19.03 -0.93 16.96
C PRO A 71 19.82 0.21 17.63
N ASN A 72 19.17 1.33 17.96
CA ASN A 72 19.82 2.46 18.63
C ASN A 72 20.15 2.08 20.09
N PRO A 73 21.43 2.04 20.48
CA PRO A 73 21.83 1.71 21.86
C PRO A 73 21.26 2.68 22.89
N ASP A 74 20.94 3.91 22.52
CA ASP A 74 20.39 4.94 23.40
C ASP A 74 18.86 5.00 23.41
N CYS A 75 18.20 4.06 22.73
CA CYS A 75 16.75 3.96 22.79
C CYS A 75 16.27 3.65 24.21
N LYS A 76 15.25 4.39 24.67
CA LYS A 76 14.59 4.13 25.97
C LYS A 76 13.98 2.73 26.06
N LEU A 77 13.66 2.10 24.92
CA LEU A 77 13.17 0.71 24.85
C LEU A 77 14.27 -0.34 25.08
N ASN A 78 15.52 0.08 25.29
CA ASN A 78 16.67 -0.80 25.51
C ASN A 78 17.35 -0.60 26.89
N LYS A 79 16.89 0.36 27.71
CA LYS A 79 17.54 0.73 28.99
C LYS A 79 16.51 0.94 30.10
N ASP A 80 16.84 0.49 31.31
CA ASP A 80 16.13 0.79 32.55
C ASP A 80 14.63 0.43 32.53
N ILE A 81 14.31 -0.71 31.95
CA ILE A 81 12.96 -1.26 31.79
C ILE A 81 12.93 -2.72 32.20
N SER A 82 11.79 -3.15 32.73
CA SER A 82 11.45 -4.56 32.97
C SER A 82 10.17 -4.85 32.20
N TYR A 83 10.29 -5.55 31.08
CA TYR A 83 9.17 -5.91 30.23
C TYR A 83 8.81 -7.38 30.37
N GLU A 84 7.52 -7.65 30.55
CA GLU A 84 6.97 -9.00 30.41
C GLU A 84 5.67 -8.95 29.60
N GLU A 85 5.43 -10.01 28.82
CA GLU A 85 4.24 -10.15 27.98
C GLU A 85 3.33 -11.24 28.56
N GLY A 86 2.05 -10.94 28.75
CA GLY A 86 1.05 -11.92 29.17
C GLY A 86 0.53 -12.74 27.99
N VAL A 87 0.48 -14.06 28.16
CA VAL A 87 -0.07 -14.99 27.17
C VAL A 87 -1.10 -15.93 27.81
N PRO A 88 -2.10 -16.40 27.04
CA PRO A 88 -3.22 -17.16 27.58
C PRO A 88 -2.87 -18.64 27.86
N LEU A 89 -1.69 -18.94 28.40
CA LEU A 89 -1.23 -20.29 28.73
C LEU A 89 -1.69 -20.72 30.15
N ASN A 90 -1.68 -22.03 30.42
CA ASN A 90 -2.02 -22.57 31.74
C ASN A 90 -0.79 -22.55 32.66
N SER A 91 -0.90 -21.86 33.80
CA SER A 91 0.17 -21.72 34.80
C SER A 91 0.54 -23.02 35.53
N GLN A 92 -0.37 -24.01 35.54
CA GLN A 92 -0.11 -25.31 36.16
C GLN A 92 0.93 -26.13 35.38
N ASN A 93 1.05 -25.88 34.07
CA ASN A 93 1.87 -26.68 33.16
C ASN A 93 3.23 -26.03 32.88
N ILE A 94 3.36 -24.73 33.11
CA ILE A 94 4.58 -23.95 32.89
C ILE A 94 4.84 -23.17 34.17
N HIS A 95 5.96 -23.40 34.85
CA HIS A 95 6.39 -22.68 36.07
C HIS A 95 6.64 -21.17 35.83
N SER A 96 5.60 -20.44 35.45
CA SER A 96 5.60 -19.05 35.04
C SER A 96 4.71 -18.22 35.96
N GLU A 97 5.08 -16.94 36.11
CA GLU A 97 4.33 -15.98 36.89
C GLU A 97 2.96 -15.70 36.27
N ILE A 98 1.95 -15.51 37.10
CA ILE A 98 0.57 -15.20 36.68
C ILE A 98 0.32 -13.72 36.94
N PHE A 99 -0.10 -13.02 35.90
CA PHE A 99 -0.47 -11.61 35.98
C PHE A 99 -1.88 -11.41 36.57
N PRO A 100 -2.21 -10.19 37.05
CA PRO A 100 -3.51 -9.92 37.67
C PRO A 100 -4.74 -10.20 36.78
N ASP A 101 -4.56 -10.22 35.46
CA ASP A 101 -5.59 -10.55 34.47
C ASP A 101 -5.72 -12.06 34.19
N GLY A 102 -4.92 -12.88 34.88
CA GLY A 102 -4.89 -14.34 34.72
C GLY A 102 -4.01 -14.83 33.58
N LEU A 103 -3.36 -13.94 32.82
CA LEU A 103 -2.38 -14.32 31.81
C LEU A 103 -1.07 -14.77 32.46
N VAL A 104 -0.31 -15.59 31.74
CA VAL A 104 0.97 -16.12 32.21
C VAL A 104 2.11 -15.41 31.51
N ALA A 105 3.20 -15.13 32.22
CA ALA A 105 4.39 -14.52 31.64
C ALA A 105 4.94 -15.38 30.48
N ARG A 106 5.01 -14.78 29.29
CA ARG A 106 5.56 -15.39 28.08
C ARG A 106 7.06 -15.60 28.24
N ARG A 107 7.49 -16.87 28.23
CA ARG A 107 8.91 -17.24 28.30
C ARG A 107 9.40 -17.70 26.95
N ILE A 108 10.13 -16.81 26.28
CA ILE A 108 10.77 -17.11 25.00
C ILE A 108 12.25 -16.78 25.09
N GLU A 109 13.08 -17.72 24.61
CA GLU A 109 14.50 -17.47 24.44
C GLU A 109 14.71 -16.38 23.39
N THR A 110 15.33 -15.27 23.81
CA THR A 110 15.84 -14.23 22.92
C THR A 110 17.34 -14.06 23.17
N PRO A 111 18.08 -13.38 22.28
CA PRO A 111 19.50 -13.08 22.51
C PRO A 111 19.76 -12.12 23.69
N PHE A 112 18.72 -11.54 24.29
CA PHE A 112 18.82 -10.57 25.37
C PHE A 112 18.45 -11.18 26.72
N SER A 113 18.91 -10.55 27.81
CA SER A 113 18.46 -10.93 29.15
C SER A 113 16.94 -10.72 29.26
N PRO A 114 16.20 -11.63 29.91
CA PRO A 114 14.74 -11.49 30.07
C PRO A 114 14.35 -10.11 30.60
N GLY A 115 13.34 -9.50 29.97
CA GLY A 115 12.81 -8.18 30.33
C GLY A 115 13.72 -6.98 30.08
N SER A 116 14.97 -7.16 29.64
CA SER A 116 15.94 -6.07 29.45
C SER A 116 15.62 -5.14 28.27
N ARG A 117 14.72 -5.54 27.37
CA ARG A 117 14.31 -4.78 26.17
C ARG A 117 12.84 -4.98 25.88
N ILE A 118 12.19 -3.93 25.36
CA ILE A 118 10.82 -4.01 24.85
C ILE A 118 10.89 -4.27 23.33
N PRO A 119 10.31 -5.37 22.83
CA PRO A 119 10.19 -5.59 21.40
C PRO A 119 9.24 -4.54 20.79
N ILE A 120 9.56 -4.07 19.59
CA ILE A 120 8.67 -3.22 18.82
C ILE A 120 7.48 -4.11 18.37
N PRO A 121 6.23 -3.78 18.75
CA PRO A 121 5.05 -4.60 18.43
C PRO A 121 4.59 -4.36 16.98
N ALA A 122 5.52 -4.48 16.04
CA ALA A 122 5.29 -4.34 14.61
C ALA A 122 5.55 -5.67 13.91
N TYR A 123 4.52 -6.21 13.26
CA TYR A 123 4.59 -7.45 12.51
C TYR A 123 4.65 -7.13 11.02
N THR A 124 5.77 -7.48 10.38
CA THR A 124 6.04 -7.06 8.99
C THR A 124 5.81 -8.17 7.97
N VAL A 125 5.34 -9.33 8.41
CA VAL A 125 5.13 -10.53 7.59
C VAL A 125 3.75 -11.11 7.89
N ASP A 126 3.08 -11.62 6.86
CA ASP A 126 1.70 -12.11 6.91
C ASP A 126 1.50 -13.20 7.97
N GLU A 127 2.40 -14.18 8.03
CA GLU A 127 2.37 -15.26 9.01
C GLU A 127 2.38 -14.73 10.45
N GLN A 128 3.16 -13.68 10.72
CA GLN A 128 3.16 -13.04 12.04
C GLN A 128 1.83 -12.36 12.32
N ILE A 129 1.23 -11.66 11.34
CA ILE A 129 -0.07 -11.00 11.50
C ILE A 129 -1.14 -12.04 11.83
N TYR A 130 -1.15 -13.18 11.14
CA TYR A 130 -2.18 -14.20 11.32
C TYR A 130 -2.11 -14.90 12.68
N HIS A 131 -0.92 -15.09 13.24
CA HIS A 131 -0.78 -15.79 14.52
C HIS A 131 -0.57 -14.85 15.73
N ARG A 132 -0.15 -13.60 15.52
CA ARG A 132 -0.01 -12.60 16.59
C ARG A 132 -1.25 -11.74 16.77
N CYS A 133 -2.11 -11.69 15.77
CA CYS A 133 -3.40 -11.01 15.80
C CYS A 133 -3.30 -9.55 16.32
N PRO A 134 -2.56 -8.67 15.61
CA PRO A 134 -2.41 -7.28 16.04
C PRO A 134 -3.74 -6.54 16.06
N THR A 135 -3.88 -5.59 16.99
CA THR A 135 -5.06 -4.73 17.12
C THR A 135 -5.20 -3.73 15.97
N VAL A 136 -4.10 -3.38 15.29
CA VAL A 136 -4.08 -2.46 14.15
C VAL A 136 -3.36 -3.13 13.00
N ILE A 137 -3.99 -3.16 11.83
CA ILE A 137 -3.42 -3.67 10.58
C ILE A 137 -3.34 -2.52 9.59
N ILE A 138 -2.14 -2.23 9.13
CA ILE A 138 -1.89 -1.28 8.04
C ILE A 138 -1.54 -2.10 6.82
N SER A 139 -2.35 -1.98 5.77
CA SER A 139 -2.23 -2.82 4.58
C SER A 139 -2.72 -2.10 3.33
N THR A 140 -2.23 -2.56 2.17
CA THR A 140 -2.90 -2.27 0.90
C THR A 140 -4.20 -3.08 0.78
N ALA A 141 -5.07 -2.65 -0.14
CA ALA A 141 -6.31 -3.34 -0.48
C ALA A 141 -6.08 -4.79 -0.96
N ASP A 142 -4.87 -5.12 -1.45
CA ASP A 142 -4.51 -6.46 -1.95
C ASP A 142 -4.72 -7.57 -0.93
N LYS A 143 -4.61 -7.29 0.39
CA LYS A 143 -4.83 -8.33 1.42
C LYS A 143 -6.24 -8.88 1.42
N ILE A 144 -7.22 -8.12 0.96
CA ILE A 144 -8.60 -8.61 0.89
C ILE A 144 -8.73 -9.71 -0.18
N ALA A 145 -8.05 -9.56 -1.32
CA ALA A 145 -8.04 -10.60 -2.37
C ALA A 145 -7.36 -11.89 -1.88
N ARG A 146 -6.39 -11.79 -0.96
CA ARG A 146 -5.71 -12.94 -0.36
C ARG A 146 -6.60 -13.82 0.50
N LEU A 147 -7.74 -13.32 1.00
CA LEU A 147 -8.66 -14.09 1.85
C LEU A 147 -9.16 -15.38 1.18
N ALA A 148 -9.34 -15.39 -0.14
CA ALA A 148 -9.75 -16.58 -0.88
C ALA A 148 -8.72 -17.71 -0.81
N PHE A 149 -7.44 -17.32 -0.71
CA PHE A 149 -6.29 -18.22 -0.82
C PHE A 149 -5.73 -18.63 0.53
N GLU A 150 -5.78 -17.73 1.52
CA GLU A 150 -5.12 -17.91 2.81
C GLU A 150 -6.13 -18.06 3.96
N PRO A 151 -6.42 -19.30 4.41
CA PRO A 151 -7.38 -19.53 5.48
C PRO A 151 -6.88 -19.05 6.84
N ARG A 152 -5.57 -18.85 7.06
CA ARG A 152 -5.04 -18.29 8.33
C ARG A 152 -5.42 -16.83 8.51
N ALA A 153 -5.75 -16.12 7.42
CA ALA A 153 -6.19 -14.72 7.46
C ALA A 153 -7.52 -14.51 8.20
N SER A 154 -8.29 -15.57 8.44
CA SER A 154 -9.51 -15.54 9.27
C SER A 154 -9.29 -15.00 10.69
N SER A 155 -8.07 -15.14 11.22
CA SER A 155 -7.63 -14.55 12.49
C SER A 155 -7.79 -13.03 12.54
N ILE A 156 -7.71 -12.33 11.40
CA ILE A 156 -7.97 -10.89 11.30
C ILE A 156 -9.40 -10.55 11.75
N PHE A 157 -10.33 -11.48 11.57
CA PHE A 157 -11.73 -11.35 11.96
C PHE A 157 -12.02 -11.99 13.32
N GLY A 158 -11.00 -12.36 14.10
CA GLY A 158 -11.18 -12.99 15.41
C GLY A 158 -11.45 -14.48 15.40
N ASN A 159 -11.39 -15.13 14.22
CA ASN A 159 -11.60 -16.56 14.09
C ASN A 159 -10.35 -17.36 14.54
N VAL A 160 -10.21 -17.50 15.85
CA VAL A 160 -9.16 -18.29 16.51
C VAL A 160 -9.78 -19.23 17.54
N GLU A 161 -9.20 -20.41 17.70
CA GLU A 161 -9.71 -21.45 18.60
C GLU A 161 -8.69 -21.83 19.68
N ARG A 162 -7.40 -21.72 19.35
CA ARG A 162 -6.30 -22.16 20.21
C ARG A 162 -5.15 -21.15 20.19
N TYR A 163 -4.33 -21.20 21.23
CA TYR A 163 -3.08 -20.49 21.35
C TYR A 163 -1.94 -21.48 21.57
N ASN A 164 -0.87 -21.36 20.78
CA ASN A 164 0.37 -22.11 20.90
C ASN A 164 1.46 -21.22 21.48
N ALA A 165 2.25 -21.74 22.44
CA ALA A 165 3.30 -20.99 23.13
C ALA A 165 4.39 -20.39 22.21
N TYR A 166 4.66 -21.03 21.07
CA TYR A 166 5.70 -20.63 20.12
C TYR A 166 5.13 -19.82 18.96
N TYR A 167 4.04 -20.30 18.37
CA TYR A 167 3.47 -19.75 17.15
C TYR A 167 2.41 -18.67 17.39
N GLY A 168 1.72 -18.68 18.54
CA GLY A 168 0.62 -17.76 18.84
C GLY A 168 -0.75 -18.36 18.54
N TYR A 169 -1.72 -17.51 18.18
CA TYR A 169 -3.09 -17.90 17.92
C TYR A 169 -3.25 -18.69 16.62
N TYR A 170 -4.15 -19.66 16.60
CA TYR A 170 -4.48 -20.43 15.40
C TYR A 170 -5.90 -21.04 15.50
N ARG A 171 -6.38 -21.61 14.39
CA ARG A 171 -7.65 -22.36 14.31
C ARG A 171 -7.42 -23.74 13.70
N GLY A 172 -8.21 -24.73 14.09
CA GLY A 172 -8.06 -26.11 13.64
C GLY A 172 -6.62 -26.60 13.78
N ASN A 173 -6.06 -27.13 12.69
CA ASN A 173 -4.68 -27.64 12.63
C ASN A 173 -3.74 -26.71 11.83
N MET A 174 -4.04 -25.41 11.73
CA MET A 174 -3.30 -24.46 10.89
C MET A 174 -2.03 -23.91 11.55
N LEU A 175 -1.23 -24.77 12.16
CA LEU A 175 0.14 -24.43 12.55
C LEU A 175 1.06 -24.51 11.33
N PRO A 176 2.23 -23.84 11.35
CA PRO A 176 3.21 -23.97 10.26
C PRO A 176 3.58 -25.44 10.00
N GLU A 177 3.77 -25.82 8.73
CA GLU A 177 4.05 -27.22 8.36
C GLU A 177 5.30 -27.80 9.03
N GLU A 178 6.29 -26.95 9.35
CA GLU A 178 7.53 -27.35 10.02
C GLU A 178 7.36 -27.61 11.53
N THR A 179 6.17 -27.38 12.10
CA THR A 179 5.91 -27.51 13.54
C THR A 179 6.16 -28.94 14.00
N THR A 180 6.91 -29.11 15.09
CA THR A 180 7.14 -30.46 15.63
C THR A 180 5.89 -31.00 16.30
N ARG A 181 5.72 -32.33 16.32
CA ARG A 181 4.66 -32.98 17.11
C ARG A 181 4.68 -32.59 18.58
N ALA A 182 5.88 -32.47 19.16
CA ALA A 182 6.04 -32.08 20.56
C ALA A 182 5.53 -30.66 20.83
N ALA A 183 5.68 -29.74 19.87
CA ALA A 183 5.20 -28.37 19.99
C ALA A 183 3.71 -28.23 19.63
N GLY A 184 3.21 -28.99 18.66
CA GLY A 184 1.85 -28.88 18.13
C GLY A 184 0.78 -29.75 18.82
N GLU A 185 1.16 -30.89 19.40
CA GLU A 185 0.21 -31.85 19.99
C GLU A 185 0.21 -31.84 21.53
N ASN A 186 1.20 -31.23 22.18
CA ASN A 186 1.28 -31.19 23.64
C ASN A 186 0.38 -30.07 24.22
N GLU A 187 -0.59 -30.43 25.06
CA GLU A 187 -1.51 -29.53 25.76
C GLU A 187 -0.82 -28.54 26.73
N ASP A 188 0.42 -28.80 27.13
CA ASP A 188 1.21 -27.84 27.91
C ASP A 188 1.52 -26.56 27.13
N TYR A 189 1.69 -26.69 25.80
CA TYR A 189 2.02 -25.58 24.91
C TYR A 189 0.82 -25.11 24.08
N ASN A 190 -0.32 -25.80 24.15
CA ASN A 190 -1.48 -25.56 23.31
C ASN A 190 -2.74 -25.47 24.16
N VAL A 191 -3.39 -24.31 24.18
CA VAL A 191 -4.55 -24.06 25.03
C VAL A 191 -5.72 -23.54 24.20
N SER A 192 -6.94 -23.93 24.57
CA SER A 192 -8.14 -23.37 23.94
C SER A 192 -8.36 -21.93 24.38
N VAL A 193 -8.69 -21.07 23.41
CA VAL A 193 -8.98 -19.65 23.66
C VAL A 193 -10.34 -19.28 23.09
N LYS A 194 -10.90 -18.17 23.58
CA LYS A 194 -12.12 -17.60 23.02
C LYS A 194 -11.77 -16.77 21.77
N PRO A 195 -12.59 -16.80 20.72
CA PRO A 195 -12.54 -15.85 19.62
C PRO A 195 -12.58 -14.40 20.13
N PHE A 196 -11.89 -13.49 19.45
CA PHE A 196 -11.96 -12.05 19.73
C PHE A 196 -12.89 -11.33 18.74
N TYR A 197 -13.16 -10.05 18.99
CA TYR A 197 -14.05 -9.24 18.15
C TYR A 197 -13.42 -8.95 16.77
N PRO A 198 -14.24 -8.84 15.70
CA PRO A 198 -13.74 -8.42 14.39
C PRO A 198 -13.33 -6.94 14.40
N PRO A 199 -12.69 -6.46 13.31
CA PRO A 199 -12.39 -5.04 13.14
C PRO A 199 -13.64 -4.16 13.25
N GLU A 200 -13.58 -3.16 14.14
CA GLU A 200 -14.66 -2.19 14.36
C GLU A 200 -14.46 -0.88 13.58
N LEU A 201 -13.24 -0.59 13.14
CA LEU A 201 -12.87 0.62 12.39
C LEU A 201 -12.01 0.26 11.18
N ILE A 202 -12.44 0.71 10.00
CA ILE A 202 -11.70 0.59 8.74
C ILE A 202 -11.40 2.00 8.23
N ILE A 203 -10.11 2.30 8.04
CA ILE A 203 -9.65 3.58 7.52
C ILE A 203 -9.15 3.37 6.09
N GLN A 204 -9.79 4.03 5.13
CA GLN A 204 -9.36 4.03 3.73
C GLN A 204 -8.64 5.33 3.42
N ASP A 205 -7.32 5.26 3.30
CA ASP A 205 -6.54 6.39 2.80
C ASP A 205 -6.68 6.48 1.27
N GLU A 206 -6.70 7.70 0.73
CA GLU A 206 -6.73 7.96 -0.70
C GLU A 206 -7.86 7.24 -1.47
N LEU A 207 -9.11 7.39 -1.01
CA LEU A 207 -10.30 6.77 -1.61
C LEU A 207 -10.44 7.05 -3.12
N HIS A 208 -9.91 8.18 -3.59
CA HIS A 208 -9.90 8.55 -5.00
C HIS A 208 -9.13 7.56 -5.90
N LEU A 209 -8.22 6.75 -5.32
CA LEU A 209 -7.53 5.67 -6.02
C LEU A 209 -8.42 4.43 -6.22
N MET A 210 -9.46 4.26 -5.40
CA MET A 210 -10.43 3.16 -5.50
C MET A 210 -11.44 3.46 -6.60
N ASN A 211 -10.97 3.49 -7.85
CA ASN A 211 -11.74 3.87 -9.02
C ASN A 211 -11.62 2.83 -10.14
N GLY A 212 -12.53 2.87 -11.11
CA GLY A 212 -12.51 2.01 -12.29
C GLY A 212 -12.54 0.51 -11.95
N PRO A 213 -11.75 -0.32 -12.66
CA PRO A 213 -11.67 -1.76 -12.42
C PRO A 213 -11.21 -2.12 -11.01
N LEU A 214 -10.19 -1.43 -10.49
CA LEU A 214 -9.66 -1.67 -9.15
C LEU A 214 -10.71 -1.43 -8.07
N GLY A 215 -11.37 -0.26 -8.10
CA GLY A 215 -12.45 0.07 -7.17
C GLY A 215 -13.64 -0.88 -7.28
N SER A 216 -13.98 -1.32 -8.50
CA SER A 216 -15.08 -2.27 -8.72
C SER A 216 -14.81 -3.63 -8.08
N MET A 217 -13.60 -4.16 -8.29
CA MET A 217 -13.15 -5.41 -7.68
C MET A 217 -13.09 -5.31 -6.16
N PHE A 218 -12.53 -4.23 -5.64
CA PHE A 218 -12.50 -3.95 -4.21
C PHE A 218 -13.91 -3.95 -3.61
N GLY A 219 -14.85 -3.22 -4.21
CA GLY A 219 -16.24 -3.14 -3.71
C GLY A 219 -16.97 -4.49 -3.70
N LEU A 220 -16.58 -5.42 -4.58
CA LEU A 220 -17.14 -6.77 -4.63
C LEU A 220 -16.56 -7.62 -3.50
N TYR A 221 -15.24 -7.66 -3.35
CA TYR A 221 -14.55 -8.33 -2.24
C TYR A 221 -14.96 -7.79 -0.87
N GLU A 222 -15.25 -6.49 -0.79
CA GLU A 222 -15.77 -5.85 0.42
C GLU A 222 -17.10 -6.47 0.89
N SER A 223 -17.85 -7.10 -0.02
CA SER A 223 -19.05 -7.87 0.35
C SER A 223 -18.72 -9.09 1.22
N ALA A 224 -17.57 -9.73 0.99
CA ALA A 224 -17.08 -10.81 1.84
C ALA A 224 -16.56 -10.28 3.18
N VAL A 225 -15.78 -9.19 3.18
CA VAL A 225 -15.24 -8.56 4.41
C VAL A 225 -16.37 -8.13 5.33
N GLU A 226 -17.30 -7.32 4.83
CA GLU A 226 -18.45 -6.87 5.62
C GLU A 226 -19.31 -8.05 6.06
N GLY A 227 -19.49 -9.05 5.19
CA GLY A 227 -20.19 -10.29 5.51
C GLY A 227 -19.56 -11.04 6.68
N LEU A 228 -18.23 -11.21 6.69
CA LEU A 228 -17.48 -11.88 7.75
C LEU A 228 -17.64 -11.14 9.09
N ILE A 229 -17.46 -9.82 9.08
CA ILE A 229 -17.59 -8.98 10.28
C ILE A 229 -19.03 -9.07 10.83
N LYS A 230 -20.05 -8.95 9.96
CA LYS A 230 -21.47 -9.04 10.36
C LYS A 230 -21.90 -10.44 10.79
N SER A 231 -21.21 -11.50 10.37
CA SER A 231 -21.57 -12.87 10.76
C SER A 231 -21.35 -13.06 12.26
N ILE A 232 -20.28 -12.50 12.81
CA ILE A 232 -19.99 -12.55 14.25
C ILE A 232 -20.54 -11.34 15.04
N GLY A 233 -21.45 -10.57 14.44
CA GLY A 233 -22.16 -9.47 15.11
C GLY A 233 -21.46 -8.10 15.07
N GLY A 234 -20.35 -7.96 14.34
CA GLY A 234 -19.66 -6.69 14.19
C GLY A 234 -20.36 -5.70 13.25
N MET A 235 -20.13 -4.41 13.47
CA MET A 235 -20.61 -3.31 12.60
C MET A 235 -19.49 -2.30 12.36
N PRO A 236 -18.69 -2.47 11.28
CA PRO A 236 -17.50 -1.67 11.09
C PRO A 236 -17.86 -0.22 10.76
N LYS A 237 -17.15 0.74 11.34
CA LYS A 237 -17.17 2.16 10.97
C LYS A 237 -16.11 2.41 9.90
N TYR A 238 -16.46 3.17 8.85
CA TYR A 238 -15.52 3.56 7.80
C TYR A 238 -15.18 5.03 7.93
N ILE A 239 -13.90 5.34 7.85
CA ILE A 239 -13.38 6.70 7.70
C ILE A 239 -12.51 6.69 6.45
N ALA A 240 -12.76 7.60 5.52
CA ALA A 240 -11.99 7.67 4.30
C ALA A 240 -11.39 9.07 4.13
N SER A 241 -10.11 9.13 3.76
CA SER A 241 -9.48 10.35 3.25
C SER A 241 -9.58 10.34 1.72
N THR A 242 -9.72 11.51 1.10
CA THR A 242 -9.75 11.59 -0.35
C THR A 242 -9.29 12.96 -0.84
N ALA A 243 -8.59 12.98 -1.97
CA ALA A 243 -8.48 14.18 -2.79
C ALA A 243 -9.86 14.59 -3.32
N THR A 244 -9.94 15.76 -3.96
CA THR A 244 -11.19 16.24 -4.55
C THR A 244 -11.77 15.19 -5.50
N ILE A 245 -12.95 14.69 -5.17
CA ILE A 245 -13.70 13.72 -5.97
C ILE A 245 -15.10 14.27 -6.25
N LYS A 246 -15.60 13.98 -7.45
CA LYS A 246 -16.97 14.27 -7.84
C LYS A 246 -17.83 13.02 -7.63
N ASN A 247 -19.08 13.21 -7.19
CA ASN A 247 -20.03 12.14 -6.89
C ASN A 247 -19.52 11.12 -5.85
N ALA A 248 -18.85 11.61 -4.80
CA ALA A 248 -18.35 10.80 -3.68
C ALA A 248 -19.41 9.88 -3.07
N GLU A 249 -20.65 10.37 -2.95
CA GLU A 249 -21.77 9.60 -2.40
C GLU A 249 -22.03 8.31 -3.20
N SER A 250 -22.03 8.40 -4.53
CA SER A 250 -22.19 7.22 -5.39
C SER A 250 -21.01 6.26 -5.22
N GLN A 251 -19.78 6.77 -5.19
CA GLN A 251 -18.58 5.94 -5.02
C GLN A 251 -18.60 5.19 -3.67
N VAL A 252 -18.86 5.89 -2.57
CA VAL A 252 -18.96 5.31 -1.22
C VAL A 252 -20.10 4.31 -1.13
N LYS A 253 -21.25 4.62 -1.73
CA LYS A 253 -22.37 3.68 -1.79
C LYS A 253 -21.99 2.38 -2.48
N HIS A 254 -21.34 2.43 -3.64
CA HIS A 254 -20.95 1.22 -4.38
C HIS A 254 -19.79 0.46 -3.71
N LEU A 255 -18.82 1.16 -3.10
CA LEU A 255 -17.67 0.53 -2.43
C LEU A 255 -18.05 -0.09 -1.09
N PHE A 256 -18.83 0.61 -0.26
CA PHE A 256 -19.02 0.26 1.15
C PHE A 256 -20.48 -0.01 1.54
N ALA A 257 -21.44 0.17 0.64
CA ALA A 257 -22.88 0.06 0.92
C ALA A 257 -23.33 0.93 2.09
N ARG A 258 -22.87 2.19 2.12
CA ARG A 258 -23.13 3.15 3.19
C ARG A 258 -23.47 4.54 2.67
N GLU A 259 -24.13 5.32 3.50
CA GLU A 259 -24.35 6.75 3.28
C GLU A 259 -23.05 7.52 3.54
N LEU A 260 -22.78 8.50 2.66
CA LEU A 260 -21.65 9.39 2.84
C LEU A 260 -21.97 10.46 3.88
N PHE A 261 -21.08 10.63 4.84
CA PHE A 261 -20.97 11.85 5.62
C PHE A 261 -19.67 12.55 5.25
N GLN A 262 -19.76 13.67 4.55
CA GLN A 262 -18.59 14.44 4.11
C GLN A 262 -18.14 15.41 5.20
N PHE A 263 -16.84 15.40 5.50
CA PHE A 263 -16.19 16.36 6.39
C PHE A 263 -14.95 16.96 5.69
N PRO A 264 -14.73 18.29 5.75
CA PRO A 264 -15.64 19.29 6.31
C PRO A 264 -16.94 19.42 5.49
N PRO A 265 -18.06 19.83 6.12
CA PRO A 265 -19.32 20.08 5.42
C PRO A 265 -19.22 21.30 4.51
N TYR A 266 -20.17 21.44 3.60
CA TYR A 266 -20.32 22.66 2.80
C TYR A 266 -20.71 23.85 3.69
N GLY A 267 -20.16 25.02 3.39
CA GLY A 267 -20.57 26.29 3.97
C GLY A 267 -21.84 26.85 3.35
N LEU A 268 -22.29 27.99 3.87
CA LEU A 268 -23.32 28.80 3.21
C LEU A 268 -22.78 29.51 1.97
N ASP A 269 -21.48 29.85 1.99
CA ASP A 269 -20.77 30.49 0.89
C ASP A 269 -19.67 29.54 0.39
N MET A 270 -19.44 29.53 -0.93
CA MET A 270 -18.36 28.74 -1.53
C MET A 270 -16.97 29.20 -1.06
N SER A 271 -16.84 30.47 -0.70
CA SER A 271 -15.62 31.10 -0.20
C SER A 271 -15.43 30.97 1.31
N ASP A 272 -16.44 30.55 2.08
CA ASP A 272 -16.31 30.37 3.53
C ASP A 272 -17.16 29.20 4.03
N SER A 273 -16.48 28.09 4.34
CA SER A 273 -17.06 26.90 4.95
C SER A 273 -16.85 26.81 6.47
N PHE A 274 -16.45 27.90 7.14
CA PHE A 274 -15.90 27.94 8.50
C PHE A 274 -14.54 27.22 8.64
N TYR A 275 -14.38 26.06 8.01
CA TYR A 275 -13.13 25.27 7.99
C TYR A 275 -12.14 25.74 6.92
N VAL A 276 -12.64 26.26 5.80
CA VAL A 276 -11.83 26.76 4.68
C VAL A 276 -12.37 28.13 4.26
N ARG A 277 -11.46 29.10 4.12
CA ARG A 277 -11.78 30.44 3.60
C ARG A 277 -10.94 30.73 2.37
N ILE A 278 -11.60 31.09 1.27
CA ILE A 278 -10.95 31.56 0.05
C ILE A 278 -10.73 33.06 0.23
N PRO A 279 -9.46 33.53 0.16
CA PRO A 279 -9.16 34.95 0.31
C PRO A 279 -9.76 35.78 -0.83
N GLY A 280 -9.93 37.08 -0.57
CA GLY A 280 -10.31 38.05 -1.59
C GLY A 280 -9.24 38.19 -2.68
N TRP A 281 -9.62 38.75 -3.83
CA TRP A 281 -8.72 38.97 -4.96
C TRP A 281 -7.52 39.87 -4.63
N ASP A 282 -7.74 40.87 -3.77
CA ASP A 282 -6.75 41.79 -3.24
C ASP A 282 -5.68 41.09 -2.39
N GLU A 283 -6.07 40.00 -1.70
CA GLU A 283 -5.16 39.17 -0.93
C GLU A 283 -4.46 38.08 -1.76
N GLY A 284 -4.78 37.94 -3.05
CA GLY A 284 -4.22 36.90 -3.93
C GLY A 284 -2.71 36.97 -4.14
N TRP A 285 -2.10 38.12 -3.87
CA TRP A 285 -0.64 38.35 -3.93
C TRP A 285 0.03 38.37 -2.55
N ASN A 286 -0.71 38.03 -1.47
CA ASN A 286 -0.15 38.03 -0.13
C ASN A 286 0.71 36.78 0.11
N GLU A 287 2.03 36.94 0.12
CA GLU A 287 3.00 35.85 0.32
C GLU A 287 2.91 35.19 1.71
N ASN A 288 2.30 35.85 2.71
CA ASN A 288 2.04 35.23 4.02
C ASN A 288 0.93 34.16 3.97
N ARG A 289 0.22 34.06 2.84
CA ARG A 289 -0.76 33.02 2.55
C ARG A 289 -0.28 32.25 1.31
N PRO A 290 0.52 31.18 1.49
CA PRO A 290 1.08 30.46 0.37
C PRO A 290 -0.02 29.96 -0.57
N GLY A 291 0.20 30.17 -1.86
CA GLY A 291 -0.75 29.92 -2.94
C GLY A 291 -0.02 29.73 -4.26
N ARG A 292 -0.78 29.62 -5.37
CA ARG A 292 -0.22 29.32 -6.69
C ARG A 292 -0.73 30.30 -7.73
N VAL A 293 0.19 30.84 -8.51
CA VAL A 293 -0.12 31.55 -9.75
C VAL A 293 0.03 30.57 -10.91
N TYR A 294 -1.03 30.41 -11.69
CA TYR A 294 -1.05 29.53 -12.86
C TYR A 294 -0.86 30.35 -14.14
N MET A 295 0.09 29.94 -14.98
CA MET A 295 0.40 30.60 -16.25
C MET A 295 0.35 29.59 -17.40
N GLY A 296 -0.59 29.78 -18.34
CA GLY A 296 -0.68 28.98 -19.55
C GLY A 296 0.18 29.56 -20.67
N ILE A 297 1.04 28.73 -21.28
CA ILE A 297 1.85 29.14 -22.44
C ILE A 297 1.46 28.28 -23.65
N TYR A 298 1.10 28.93 -24.75
CA TYR A 298 0.80 28.31 -26.03
C TYR A 298 1.62 28.98 -27.13
N ALA A 299 2.35 28.19 -27.92
CA ALA A 299 3.31 28.69 -28.91
C ALA A 299 2.99 28.12 -30.32
N PRO A 300 2.09 28.76 -31.08
CA PRO A 300 1.78 28.32 -32.44
C PRO A 300 2.95 28.59 -33.39
N GLY A 301 3.10 27.75 -34.42
CA GLY A 301 4.13 27.94 -35.46
C GLY A 301 5.55 27.54 -35.06
N MET A 302 5.77 27.01 -33.84
CA MET A 302 7.05 26.45 -33.42
C MET A 302 6.93 24.95 -33.16
N GLY A 303 8.01 24.19 -33.41
CA GLY A 303 8.11 22.80 -32.98
C GLY A 303 8.02 22.69 -31.45
N PRO A 304 7.54 21.56 -30.90
CA PRO A 304 7.22 21.46 -29.46
C PRO A 304 8.44 21.54 -28.53
N LEU A 305 9.66 21.33 -29.04
CA LEU A 305 10.89 21.35 -28.24
C LEU A 305 11.39 22.77 -27.97
N THR A 306 11.33 23.66 -28.97
CA THR A 306 11.85 25.04 -28.85
C THR A 306 11.22 25.84 -27.71
N PRO A 307 9.89 25.84 -27.50
CA PRO A 307 9.28 26.50 -26.36
C PRO A 307 9.74 25.93 -25.02
N ILE A 308 9.88 24.60 -24.88
CA ILE A 308 10.37 23.97 -23.65
C ILE A 308 11.76 24.49 -23.33
N ILE A 309 12.69 24.47 -24.30
CA ILE A 309 14.05 24.98 -24.13
C ILE A 309 14.04 26.44 -23.65
N ARG A 310 13.21 27.29 -24.26
CA ARG A 310 13.10 28.71 -23.93
C ARG A 310 12.49 28.96 -22.55
N ILE A 311 11.44 28.24 -22.18
CA ILE A 311 10.79 28.36 -20.87
C ILE A 311 11.78 27.98 -19.77
N TRP A 312 12.39 26.79 -19.87
CA TRP A 312 13.32 26.29 -18.86
C TRP A 312 14.55 27.17 -18.72
N SER A 313 15.23 27.50 -19.81
CA SER A 313 16.41 28.37 -19.78
C SER A 313 16.10 29.74 -19.18
N ARG A 314 14.94 30.34 -19.49
CA ARG A 314 14.53 31.62 -18.91
C ARG A 314 14.25 31.53 -17.41
N LEU A 315 13.61 30.46 -16.96
CA LEU A 315 13.36 30.24 -15.52
C LEU A 315 14.68 30.05 -14.75
N LEU A 316 15.56 29.18 -15.24
CA LEU A 316 16.87 28.93 -14.63
C LEU A 316 17.70 30.22 -14.53
N LYS A 317 17.70 31.02 -15.60
CA LYS A 317 18.38 32.32 -15.63
C LYS A 317 17.80 33.30 -14.62
N THR A 318 16.48 33.43 -14.57
CA THR A 318 15.82 34.34 -13.62
C THR A 318 16.10 33.93 -12.17
N CYS A 319 16.12 32.62 -11.87
CA CYS A 319 16.49 32.14 -10.53
C CYS A 319 17.92 32.56 -10.16
N HIS A 320 18.86 32.45 -11.11
CA HIS A 320 20.25 32.89 -10.90
C HIS A 320 20.37 34.41 -10.73
N ASP A 321 19.64 35.18 -11.52
CA ASP A 321 19.60 36.65 -11.38
C ASP A 321 19.08 37.09 -10.00
N CYS A 322 18.23 36.28 -9.39
CA CYS A 322 17.68 36.49 -8.06
C CYS A 322 18.42 35.70 -6.96
N MET A 323 19.64 35.19 -7.18
CA MET A 323 20.34 34.32 -6.20
C MET A 323 20.64 34.97 -4.85
N TYR A 324 20.61 36.30 -4.78
CA TYR A 324 20.80 37.06 -3.54
C TYR A 324 19.50 37.34 -2.78
N ASP A 325 18.34 36.95 -3.34
CA ASP A 325 17.05 37.08 -2.67
C ASP A 325 16.91 36.01 -1.57
N SER A 326 16.43 36.38 -0.38
CA SER A 326 16.26 35.46 0.75
C SER A 326 15.28 34.31 0.47
N ASN A 327 14.36 34.51 -0.47
CA ASN A 327 13.34 33.53 -0.85
C ASN A 327 13.77 32.64 -2.02
N ILE A 328 14.98 32.84 -2.59
CA ILE A 328 15.42 32.06 -3.76
C ILE A 328 15.41 30.55 -3.52
N LYS A 329 15.65 30.12 -2.28
CA LYS A 329 15.61 28.71 -1.87
C LYS A 329 14.31 28.00 -2.27
N TYR A 330 13.19 28.72 -2.37
CA TYR A 330 11.91 28.15 -2.77
C TYR A 330 11.78 27.95 -4.29
N PHE A 331 12.50 28.74 -5.08
CA PHE A 331 12.40 28.76 -6.55
C PHE A 331 13.60 28.12 -7.25
N TRP A 332 14.67 27.80 -6.51
CA TRP A 332 15.92 27.29 -7.07
C TRP A 332 15.76 26.00 -7.87
N THR A 333 14.99 25.05 -7.32
CA THR A 333 14.68 23.76 -7.93
C THR A 333 13.44 23.85 -8.81
N ILE A 334 13.59 23.53 -10.10
CA ILE A 334 12.47 23.53 -11.06
C ILE A 334 11.85 22.14 -11.14
N VAL A 335 10.54 22.03 -10.89
CA VAL A 335 9.80 20.77 -11.04
C VAL A 335 9.22 20.65 -12.46
N GLY A 336 9.73 19.71 -13.26
CA GLY A 336 9.19 19.35 -14.56
C GLY A 336 8.21 18.18 -14.48
N TYR A 337 6.93 18.42 -14.72
CA TYR A 337 5.91 17.37 -14.77
C TYR A 337 5.60 16.94 -16.20
N PHE A 338 5.61 15.62 -16.42
CA PHE A 338 5.40 15.01 -17.73
C PHE A 338 4.30 13.94 -17.68
N ASN A 339 3.46 13.92 -18.70
CA ASN A 339 2.32 12.99 -18.77
C ASN A 339 2.70 11.54 -19.08
N ALA A 340 3.91 11.32 -19.60
CA ALA A 340 4.43 10.00 -19.93
C ALA A 340 5.93 9.94 -19.73
N ILE A 341 6.42 8.75 -19.37
CA ILE A 341 7.84 8.48 -19.12
C ILE A 341 8.71 8.80 -20.36
N ARG A 342 8.19 8.54 -21.57
CA ARG A 342 8.88 8.89 -22.81
C ARG A 342 9.07 10.41 -22.96
N GLU A 343 8.06 11.20 -22.58
CA GLU A 343 8.15 12.66 -22.63
C GLU A 343 9.09 13.21 -21.55
N LEU A 344 9.09 12.58 -20.36
CA LEU A 344 10.05 12.85 -19.29
C LEU A 344 11.48 12.65 -19.78
N GLY A 345 11.76 11.49 -20.40
CA GLY A 345 13.09 11.18 -20.95
C GLY A 345 13.53 12.21 -22.01
N GLY A 346 12.61 12.64 -22.87
CA GLY A 346 12.88 13.72 -23.83
C GLY A 346 13.18 15.06 -23.15
N GLY A 347 12.41 15.44 -22.12
CA GLY A 347 12.67 16.67 -21.36
C GLY A 347 14.02 16.65 -20.64
N ARG A 348 14.41 15.50 -20.08
CA ARG A 348 15.72 15.31 -19.44
C ARG A 348 16.87 15.38 -20.44
N ALA A 349 16.69 14.86 -21.66
CA ALA A 349 17.69 14.99 -22.73
C ALA A 349 17.88 16.47 -23.12
N LEU A 350 16.79 17.21 -23.35
CA LEU A 350 16.85 18.65 -23.64
C LEU A 350 17.52 19.44 -22.49
N TYR A 351 17.31 19.03 -21.24
CA TYR A 351 17.92 19.67 -20.09
C TYR A 351 19.45 19.55 -20.10
N ARG A 352 19.97 18.37 -20.48
CA ARG A 352 21.41 18.10 -20.47
C ARG A 352 22.19 18.86 -21.54
N GLU A 353 21.57 19.11 -22.70
CA GLU A 353 22.25 19.70 -23.86
C GLU A 353 21.65 21.07 -24.23
N ASP A 354 20.48 21.10 -24.86
CA ASP A 354 19.90 22.31 -25.47
C ASP A 354 19.61 23.44 -24.46
N ILE A 355 19.11 23.10 -23.27
CA ILE A 355 18.78 24.07 -22.22
C ILE A 355 20.05 24.70 -21.65
N VAL A 356 21.09 23.89 -21.40
CA VAL A 356 22.40 24.37 -20.93
C VAL A 356 23.04 25.28 -21.97
N GLU A 357 23.04 24.89 -23.25
CA GLU A 357 23.55 25.71 -24.35
C GLU A 357 22.80 27.04 -24.43
N ARG A 358 21.47 26.99 -24.41
CA ARG A 358 20.63 28.19 -24.48
C ARG A 358 20.86 29.11 -23.27
N LEU A 359 21.01 28.53 -22.08
CA LEU A 359 21.31 29.27 -20.86
C LEU A 359 22.64 30.01 -21.00
N GLY A 360 23.68 29.38 -21.55
CA GLY A 360 24.95 30.03 -21.88
C GLY A 360 24.75 31.25 -22.78
N HIS A 361 23.96 31.11 -23.85
CA HIS A 361 23.69 32.20 -24.80
C HIS A 361 22.91 33.38 -24.20
N ILE A 362 21.93 33.15 -23.32
CA ILE A 362 21.11 34.22 -22.73
C ILE A 362 21.75 34.87 -21.50
N SER A 363 22.87 34.34 -21.02
CA SER A 363 23.46 34.77 -19.75
C SER A 363 24.53 35.84 -19.87
N SER A 364 24.92 36.22 -21.10
CA SER A 364 25.87 37.32 -21.37
C SER A 364 27.12 37.30 -20.47
N GLY A 365 27.62 36.10 -20.13
CA GLY A 365 28.82 35.90 -19.30
C GLY A 365 28.60 35.53 -17.82
N SER A 366 27.36 35.51 -17.31
CA SER A 366 27.04 35.03 -15.94
C SER A 366 25.96 33.94 -15.94
N PRO A 367 26.23 32.75 -16.51
CA PRO A 367 25.28 31.65 -16.49
C PRO A 367 25.22 30.98 -15.11
N ARG A 368 24.04 30.48 -14.74
CA ARG A 368 23.93 29.46 -13.69
C ARG A 368 24.70 28.23 -14.15
N MET A 369 25.64 27.78 -13.34
CA MET A 369 26.36 26.54 -13.63
C MET A 369 25.49 25.38 -13.21
N LEU A 370 25.03 24.62 -14.20
CA LEU A 370 24.20 23.44 -13.98
C LEU A 370 25.10 22.22 -14.04
N ASP A 371 24.92 21.34 -13.06
CA ASP A 371 25.44 19.99 -13.15
C ASP A 371 24.36 19.11 -13.80
N PRO A 372 24.60 18.55 -15.00
CA PRO A 372 23.65 17.67 -15.70
C PRO A 372 23.25 16.42 -14.90
N ASP A 373 24.02 16.07 -13.87
CA ASP A 373 23.78 14.93 -12.98
C ASP A 373 23.17 15.33 -11.63
N ASN A 374 23.14 16.62 -11.27
CA ASN A 374 22.42 17.15 -10.10
C ASN A 374 20.91 17.32 -10.36
N VAL A 375 20.28 16.24 -10.84
CA VAL A 375 18.85 16.18 -11.14
C VAL A 375 18.22 14.95 -10.51
N VAL A 376 16.97 15.10 -10.05
CA VAL A 376 16.21 13.99 -9.46
C VAL A 376 15.13 13.54 -10.43
N GLU A 377 15.00 12.23 -10.62
CA GLU A 377 13.87 11.63 -11.35
C GLU A 377 12.90 10.97 -10.37
N LEU A 378 11.61 11.31 -10.48
CA LEU A 378 10.52 10.67 -9.74
C LEU A 378 9.53 10.06 -10.75
N SER A 379 9.83 8.83 -11.15
CA SER A 379 9.03 8.10 -12.15
C SER A 379 8.94 6.62 -11.77
N SER A 380 8.04 5.88 -12.43
CA SER A 380 7.92 4.44 -12.23
C SER A 380 9.13 3.64 -12.74
N ARG A 381 10.15 4.27 -13.34
CA ARG A 381 11.44 3.63 -13.67
C ARG A 381 12.38 3.52 -12.47
N VAL A 382 12.18 4.36 -11.46
CA VAL A 382 13.02 4.37 -10.26
C VAL A 382 12.61 3.19 -9.38
N ASN A 383 13.59 2.47 -8.85
CA ASN A 383 13.32 1.34 -7.97
C ASN A 383 12.57 1.81 -6.72
N SER A 384 11.52 1.10 -6.34
CA SER A 384 10.69 1.44 -5.17
C SER A 384 11.49 1.48 -3.86
N THR A 385 12.63 0.77 -3.79
CA THR A 385 13.53 0.81 -2.63
C THR A 385 14.32 2.12 -2.52
N ASP A 386 14.51 2.85 -3.61
CA ASP A 386 15.27 4.10 -3.63
C ASP A 386 14.37 5.33 -3.42
N ILE A 387 13.08 5.22 -3.76
CA ILE A 387 12.12 6.34 -3.64
C ILE A 387 12.07 6.93 -2.22
N PRO A 388 11.95 6.16 -1.13
CA PRO A 388 11.87 6.74 0.22
C PRO A 388 13.09 7.58 0.59
N GLN A 389 14.29 7.15 0.16
CA GLN A 389 15.52 7.90 0.42
C GLN A 389 15.54 9.22 -0.37
N ILE A 390 15.19 9.17 -1.66
CA ILE A 390 15.12 10.37 -2.50
C ILE A 390 14.11 11.37 -1.91
N LEU A 391 12.95 10.88 -1.44
CA LEU A 391 11.93 11.72 -0.82
C LEU A 391 12.43 12.34 0.49
N ASP A 392 13.06 11.57 1.39
CA ASP A 392 13.64 12.09 2.63
C ASP A 392 14.73 13.15 2.36
N GLU A 393 15.57 12.94 1.34
CA GLU A 393 16.57 13.91 0.90
C GLU A 393 15.94 15.20 0.37
N LEU A 394 14.88 15.08 -0.44
CA LEU A 394 14.12 16.22 -0.93
C LEU A 394 13.40 16.93 0.21
N GLU A 395 12.73 16.25 1.14
CA GLU A 395 12.01 16.88 2.25
C GLU A 395 12.91 17.76 3.12
N LYS A 396 14.18 17.35 3.31
CA LYS A 396 15.22 18.11 4.02
C LYS A 396 15.79 19.28 3.21
N GLY A 397 15.45 19.42 1.94
CA GLY A 397 15.99 20.46 1.06
C GLY A 397 15.71 21.88 1.52
N GLY A 398 14.62 22.10 2.26
CA GLY A 398 14.29 23.41 2.84
C GLY A 398 15.22 23.88 3.96
N GLU A 399 15.99 22.96 4.56
CA GLU A 399 16.96 23.22 5.64
C GLU A 399 18.40 23.42 5.12
N ARG A 400 18.65 23.00 3.87
CA ARG A 400 19.95 23.09 3.21
C ARG A 400 20.16 24.45 2.57
N LYS A 401 21.41 24.74 2.17
CA LYS A 401 21.64 25.87 1.28
C LYS A 401 20.99 25.57 -0.07
N PHE A 402 20.50 26.61 -0.74
CA PHE A 402 19.72 26.42 -1.97
C PHE A 402 20.53 25.75 -3.08
N ASP A 403 21.83 26.01 -3.16
CA ASP A 403 22.76 25.48 -4.15
C ASP A 403 23.15 24.02 -3.90
N GLU A 404 22.87 23.48 -2.71
CA GLU A 404 23.01 22.05 -2.39
C GLU A 404 21.78 21.23 -2.83
N ASN A 405 20.67 21.90 -3.18
CA ASN A 405 19.48 21.24 -3.69
C ASN A 405 19.62 20.91 -5.19
N PRO A 406 18.89 19.91 -5.70
CA PRO A 406 18.89 19.60 -7.11
C PRO A 406 18.41 20.79 -7.94
N ASP A 407 19.02 21.00 -9.10
CA ASP A 407 18.64 22.09 -10.00
C ASP A 407 17.25 21.86 -10.63
N ALA A 408 16.93 20.58 -10.89
CA ALA A 408 15.68 20.17 -11.50
C ALA A 408 15.18 18.82 -10.97
N ILE A 409 13.85 18.70 -10.90
CA ILE A 409 13.15 17.44 -10.63
C ILE A 409 12.32 17.07 -11.86
N PHE A 410 12.53 15.89 -12.42
CA PHE A 410 11.75 15.35 -13.54
C PHE A 410 10.78 14.30 -13.02
N THR A 411 9.48 14.53 -13.18
CA THR A 411 8.47 13.67 -12.55
C THR A 411 7.26 13.38 -13.44
N THR A 412 6.58 12.27 -13.15
CA THR A 412 5.26 11.92 -13.69
C THR A 412 4.19 11.98 -12.58
N SER A 413 3.10 11.20 -12.71
CA SER A 413 2.02 11.06 -11.73
C SER A 413 2.49 10.67 -10.32
N MET A 414 3.69 10.10 -10.17
CA MET A 414 4.31 9.77 -8.87
C MET A 414 4.45 10.98 -7.95
N PHE A 415 4.56 12.20 -8.50
CA PHE A 415 4.61 13.43 -7.69
C PHE A 415 3.28 13.70 -6.98
N GLY A 416 2.17 13.35 -7.62
CA GLY A 416 0.83 13.59 -7.12
C GLY A 416 0.48 12.76 -5.89
N THR A 417 1.20 11.65 -5.65
CA THR A 417 0.90 10.67 -4.61
C THR A 417 1.84 10.81 -3.40
N GLY A 418 1.32 11.03 -2.20
CA GLY A 418 2.03 10.78 -0.92
C GLY A 418 3.28 11.60 -0.58
N VAL A 419 3.80 12.47 -1.47
CA VAL A 419 5.04 13.23 -1.24
C VAL A 419 4.75 14.59 -0.59
N ASN A 420 5.50 14.98 0.46
CA ASN A 420 5.36 16.28 1.11
C ASN A 420 6.65 17.11 1.10
N ILE A 421 6.95 17.77 -0.02
CA ILE A 421 8.12 18.65 -0.14
C ILE A 421 7.67 20.11 -0.04
N PRO A 422 7.75 20.76 1.13
CA PRO A 422 7.07 22.03 1.36
C PRO A 422 7.73 23.23 0.67
N TYR A 423 9.03 23.16 0.36
CA TYR A 423 9.82 24.30 -0.12
C TYR A 423 9.80 24.50 -1.64
N LEU A 424 9.14 23.64 -2.43
CA LEU A 424 9.11 23.80 -3.89
C LEU A 424 8.07 24.86 -4.29
N SER A 425 8.50 25.89 -5.03
CA SER A 425 7.63 26.98 -5.51
C SER A 425 7.67 27.21 -7.02
N LEU A 426 8.38 26.39 -7.81
CA LEU A 426 8.46 26.55 -9.27
C LEU A 426 8.19 25.24 -10.02
N MET A 427 7.19 25.24 -10.90
CA MET A 427 6.78 24.04 -11.65
C MET A 427 6.50 24.35 -13.12
N VAL A 428 6.92 23.44 -14.00
CA VAL A 428 6.57 23.41 -15.42
C VAL A 428 5.81 22.13 -15.72
N VAL A 429 4.54 22.26 -16.09
CA VAL A 429 3.68 21.17 -16.54
C VAL A 429 3.74 21.10 -18.06
N ASN A 430 4.24 19.99 -18.60
CA ASN A 430 4.40 19.81 -20.05
C ASN A 430 3.19 19.10 -20.68
N GLY A 431 2.24 19.90 -21.16
CA GLY A 431 0.94 19.48 -21.69
C GLY A 431 -0.07 19.20 -20.58
N GLN A 432 -1.35 19.40 -20.89
CA GLN A 432 -2.41 19.15 -19.92
C GLN A 432 -2.44 17.66 -19.51
N PRO A 433 -2.48 17.32 -18.20
CA PRO A 433 -2.68 15.95 -17.74
C PRO A 433 -3.94 15.29 -18.28
N LYS A 434 -4.00 13.96 -18.19
CA LYS A 434 -5.14 13.21 -18.72
C LYS A 434 -6.42 13.51 -17.94
N THR A 435 -6.31 13.72 -16.63
CA THR A 435 -7.43 14.06 -15.75
C THR A 435 -7.17 15.34 -14.99
N THR A 436 -8.23 16.07 -14.67
CA THR A 436 -8.16 17.28 -13.85
C THR A 436 -7.69 16.96 -12.44
N SER A 437 -8.09 15.82 -11.86
CA SER A 437 -7.62 15.38 -10.54
C SER A 437 -6.10 15.23 -10.48
N GLN A 438 -5.48 14.62 -11.50
CA GLN A 438 -4.02 14.50 -11.58
C GLN A 438 -3.35 15.86 -11.65
N TYR A 439 -3.91 16.79 -12.42
CA TYR A 439 -3.38 18.15 -12.53
C TYR A 439 -3.46 18.92 -11.19
N ILE A 440 -4.59 18.85 -10.49
CA ILE A 440 -4.75 19.46 -9.15
C ILE A 440 -3.76 18.84 -8.15
N GLN A 441 -3.68 17.52 -8.11
CA GLN A 441 -2.80 16.80 -7.18
C GLN A 441 -1.33 17.10 -7.42
N ALA A 442 -0.88 17.06 -8.68
CA ALA A 442 0.51 17.34 -9.04
C ALA A 442 0.88 18.80 -8.75
N THR A 443 0.04 19.76 -9.16
CA THR A 443 0.33 21.19 -8.97
C THR A 443 0.14 21.65 -7.52
N GLY A 444 -0.69 20.97 -6.74
CA GLY A 444 -0.86 21.21 -5.29
C GLY A 444 0.30 20.76 -4.41
N ARG A 445 1.35 20.19 -5.00
CA ARG A 445 2.62 19.89 -4.31
C ARG A 445 3.59 21.07 -4.28
N VAL A 446 3.31 22.12 -5.06
CA VAL A 446 4.14 23.32 -5.18
C VAL A 446 3.41 24.51 -4.56
N GLY A 447 4.16 25.44 -3.96
CA GLY A 447 3.61 26.64 -3.35
C GLY A 447 2.95 26.40 -2.00
N ARG A 448 3.56 25.54 -1.15
CA ARG A 448 3.04 25.17 0.18
C ARG A 448 3.61 26.03 1.31
N ALA A 449 4.93 26.24 1.33
CA ALA A 449 5.59 27.10 2.32
C ALA A 449 5.68 28.56 1.88
N HIS A 450 5.75 28.81 0.57
CA HIS A 450 5.81 30.13 -0.05
C HIS A 450 4.89 30.17 -1.27
N GLY A 451 4.53 31.35 -1.78
CA GLY A 451 3.85 31.47 -3.07
C GLY A 451 4.60 30.75 -4.19
N GLY A 452 3.88 30.07 -5.08
CA GLY A 452 4.45 29.28 -6.17
C GLY A 452 3.96 29.68 -7.56
N LEU A 453 4.79 29.45 -8.58
CA LEU A 453 4.48 29.66 -9.99
C LEU A 453 4.39 28.31 -10.70
N VAL A 454 3.23 28.05 -11.30
CA VAL A 454 2.97 26.86 -12.11
C VAL A 454 2.79 27.29 -13.57
N ILE A 455 3.74 26.92 -14.42
CA ILE A 455 3.68 27.18 -15.85
C ILE A 455 3.20 25.92 -16.57
N THR A 456 2.07 26.02 -17.25
CA THR A 456 1.52 24.91 -18.04
C THR A 456 1.78 25.20 -19.52
N PHE A 457 2.74 24.48 -20.09
CA PHE A 457 3.04 24.56 -21.51
C PHE A 457 2.08 23.67 -22.31
N LEU A 458 1.22 24.28 -23.10
CA LEU A 458 0.17 23.64 -23.89
C LEU A 458 0.62 23.54 -25.34
N ARG A 459 0.68 22.32 -25.90
CA ARG A 459 1.28 22.08 -27.21
C ARG A 459 0.34 22.50 -28.34
N ALA A 460 0.85 23.28 -29.28
CA ALA A 460 0.09 23.78 -30.43
C ALA A 460 -0.53 22.66 -31.29
N GLY A 461 0.19 21.56 -31.49
CA GLY A 461 -0.28 20.43 -32.29
C GLY A 461 -1.29 19.50 -31.60
N ARG A 462 -1.72 19.79 -30.36
CA ARG A 462 -2.67 18.96 -29.61
C ARG A 462 -4.00 19.71 -29.43
N PRO A 463 -5.10 19.26 -30.08
CA PRO A 463 -6.41 19.92 -29.95
C PRO A 463 -6.89 20.05 -28.50
N ARG A 464 -6.62 19.03 -27.65
CA ARG A 464 -6.94 19.09 -26.21
C ARG A 464 -6.20 20.23 -25.51
N ASP A 465 -4.90 20.37 -25.75
CA ASP A 465 -4.09 21.42 -25.11
C ASP A 465 -4.54 22.81 -25.59
N LEU A 466 -4.89 22.96 -26.88
CA LEU A 466 -5.47 24.20 -27.41
C LEU A 466 -6.77 24.58 -26.68
N SER A 467 -7.70 23.63 -26.54
CA SER A 467 -8.96 23.88 -25.83
C SER A 467 -8.75 24.31 -24.38
N HIS A 468 -7.81 23.68 -23.66
CA HIS A 468 -7.43 24.11 -22.32
C HIS A 468 -6.77 25.49 -22.29
N TYR A 469 -6.02 25.87 -23.33
CA TYR A 469 -5.40 27.20 -23.42
C TYR A 469 -6.46 28.28 -23.64
N GLU A 470 -7.37 28.08 -24.58
CA GLU A 470 -8.44 29.04 -24.90
C GLU A 470 -9.34 29.31 -23.68
N MET A 471 -9.54 28.29 -22.84
CA MET A 471 -10.36 28.37 -21.63
C MET A 471 -9.53 28.50 -20.34
N PHE A 472 -8.23 28.81 -20.41
CA PHE A 472 -7.31 28.61 -19.28
C PHE A 472 -7.78 29.24 -17.97
N SER A 473 -8.14 30.54 -17.98
CA SER A 473 -8.60 31.23 -16.78
C SER A 473 -9.95 30.68 -16.28
N ALA A 474 -10.90 30.45 -17.18
CA ALA A 474 -12.21 29.90 -16.82
C ALA A 474 -12.08 28.49 -16.23
N TYR A 475 -11.22 27.66 -16.83
CA TYR A 475 -10.88 26.32 -16.37
C TYR A 475 -10.30 26.36 -14.95
N HIS A 476 -9.32 27.23 -14.67
CA HIS A 476 -8.71 27.31 -13.33
C HIS A 476 -9.67 27.87 -12.28
N HIS A 477 -10.58 28.79 -12.63
CA HIS A 477 -11.61 29.28 -11.70
C HIS A 477 -12.62 28.20 -11.30
N ARG A 478 -12.91 27.27 -12.21
CA ARG A 478 -13.90 26.20 -11.99
C ARG A 478 -13.26 24.81 -11.89
N ILE A 479 -11.96 24.74 -11.60
CA ILE A 479 -11.15 23.53 -11.74
C ILE A 479 -11.73 22.33 -10.99
N TYR A 480 -12.36 22.56 -9.83
CA TYR A 480 -12.99 21.50 -9.05
C TYR A 480 -14.30 20.97 -9.65
N LEU A 481 -14.99 21.73 -10.50
CA LEU A 481 -16.17 21.27 -11.23
C LEU A 481 -15.81 20.35 -12.41
N GLU A 482 -14.59 20.52 -12.93
CA GLU A 482 -13.99 19.78 -14.05
C GLU A 482 -13.35 18.47 -13.60
N VAL A 483 -13.31 18.19 -12.29
CA VAL A 483 -12.89 16.91 -11.74
C VAL A 483 -13.84 15.82 -12.24
N GLU A 484 -13.27 14.78 -12.84
CA GLU A 484 -13.99 13.65 -13.37
C GLU A 484 -14.63 12.84 -12.22
N PRO A 485 -15.89 12.36 -12.36
CA PRO A 485 -16.50 11.51 -11.35
C PRO A 485 -15.82 10.13 -11.32
N SER A 486 -15.65 9.56 -10.12
CA SER A 486 -15.19 8.18 -9.97
C SER A 486 -16.27 7.20 -10.44
N SER A 487 -15.89 6.23 -11.27
CA SER A 487 -16.75 5.15 -11.78
C SER A 487 -16.41 3.83 -11.10
N VAL A 488 -17.29 3.36 -10.23
CA VAL A 488 -17.15 2.07 -9.53
C VAL A 488 -18.43 1.25 -9.75
N SER A 489 -18.29 0.01 -10.25
CA SER A 489 -19.41 -0.88 -10.55
C SER A 489 -19.07 -2.34 -10.17
N PRO A 490 -19.17 -2.70 -8.88
CA PRO A 490 -18.75 -4.01 -8.36
C PRO A 490 -19.54 -5.20 -8.89
N PHE A 491 -20.77 -4.95 -9.35
CA PHE A 491 -21.68 -5.97 -9.86
C PHE A 491 -21.83 -5.92 -11.39
N SER A 492 -20.89 -5.28 -12.07
CA SER A 492 -20.79 -5.37 -13.53
C SER A 492 -20.40 -6.79 -13.95
N GLU A 493 -20.85 -7.21 -15.13
CA GLU A 493 -20.63 -8.57 -15.64
C GLU A 493 -19.15 -8.95 -15.68
N GLY A 494 -18.27 -8.04 -16.13
CA GLY A 494 -16.83 -8.27 -16.16
C GLY A 494 -16.20 -8.43 -14.78
N CYS A 495 -16.70 -7.70 -13.77
CA CYS A 495 -16.22 -7.84 -12.39
C CYS A 495 -16.72 -9.15 -11.77
N LEU A 496 -18.00 -9.47 -11.95
CA LEU A 496 -18.58 -10.75 -11.49
C LEU A 496 -17.86 -11.95 -12.11
N ALA A 497 -17.58 -11.92 -13.41
CA ALA A 497 -16.88 -13.00 -14.11
C ALA A 497 -15.48 -13.29 -13.54
N ARG A 498 -14.79 -12.26 -13.05
CA ARG A 498 -13.44 -12.39 -12.49
C ARG A 498 -13.42 -12.72 -10.99
N ALA A 499 -14.40 -12.22 -10.23
CA ALA A 499 -14.26 -12.14 -8.77
C ALA A 499 -15.42 -12.68 -7.94
N SER A 500 -16.55 -13.04 -8.54
CA SER A 500 -17.68 -13.61 -7.77
C SER A 500 -17.29 -14.93 -7.08
N GLY A 501 -16.66 -15.87 -7.80
CA GLY A 501 -16.12 -17.11 -7.25
C GLY A 501 -15.14 -16.88 -6.09
N PRO A 502 -14.02 -16.16 -6.30
CA PRO A 502 -13.07 -15.82 -5.24
C PRO A 502 -13.69 -15.07 -4.03
N THR A 503 -14.67 -14.19 -4.26
CA THR A 503 -15.38 -13.49 -3.17
C THR A 503 -16.19 -14.47 -2.32
N MET A 504 -16.90 -15.41 -2.95
CA MET A 504 -17.64 -16.46 -2.26
C MET A 504 -16.69 -17.37 -1.46
N VAL A 505 -15.58 -17.81 -2.08
CA VAL A 505 -14.55 -18.61 -1.41
C VAL A 505 -13.95 -17.86 -0.22
N SER A 506 -13.67 -16.55 -0.35
CA SER A 506 -13.15 -15.72 0.74
C SER A 506 -14.06 -15.75 1.97
N PHE A 507 -15.38 -15.63 1.77
CA PHE A 507 -16.34 -15.71 2.86
C PHE A 507 -16.41 -17.12 3.47
N LEU A 508 -16.55 -18.15 2.63
CA LEU A 508 -16.71 -19.54 3.08
C LEU A 508 -15.48 -20.04 3.86
N ARG A 509 -14.27 -19.76 3.37
CA ARG A 509 -13.04 -20.24 4.04
C ARG A 509 -12.78 -19.53 5.37
N ASN A 510 -13.23 -18.29 5.54
CA ASN A 510 -12.83 -17.47 6.70
C ASN A 510 -13.92 -17.28 7.77
N ASN A 511 -15.17 -17.65 7.48
CA ASN A 511 -16.28 -17.46 8.43
C ASN A 511 -16.27 -18.55 9.53
N PRO A 512 -16.24 -18.18 10.83
CA PRO A 512 -16.24 -19.13 11.96
C PRO A 512 -17.57 -19.88 12.18
N GLN A 513 -18.69 -19.41 11.62
CA GLN A 513 -20.02 -19.96 11.91
C GLN A 513 -20.48 -21.03 10.90
N LEU A 514 -19.58 -21.43 9.99
CA LEU A 514 -19.91 -22.37 8.93
C LEU A 514 -19.70 -23.81 9.38
N SER A 515 -20.51 -24.70 8.81
CA SER A 515 -20.63 -26.08 9.27
C SER A 515 -19.81 -27.06 8.43
N ALA A 516 -19.56 -26.76 7.14
CA ALA A 516 -18.69 -27.58 6.31
C ALA A 516 -17.20 -27.23 6.49
N GLY A 517 -16.32 -28.18 6.14
CA GLY A 517 -14.86 -28.11 6.33
C GLY A 517 -14.12 -27.15 5.39
N TRP A 518 -14.62 -25.95 5.15
CA TRP A 518 -14.08 -24.98 4.18
C TRP A 518 -12.65 -24.52 4.47
N CYS A 519 -12.22 -24.60 5.72
CA CYS A 519 -10.93 -24.09 6.15
C CYS A 519 -9.75 -24.91 5.61
N GLY A 520 -9.96 -26.18 5.27
CA GLY A 520 -8.93 -27.06 4.73
C GLY A 520 -8.52 -26.72 3.29
N GLU A 521 -7.72 -27.63 2.71
CA GLU A 521 -7.29 -27.54 1.32
C GLU A 521 -8.26 -28.24 0.34
N ASP A 522 -9.25 -28.96 0.85
CA ASP A 522 -10.18 -29.77 0.06
C ASP A 522 -11.34 -28.94 -0.52
N GLY A 523 -11.24 -28.63 -1.82
CA GLY A 523 -12.28 -27.97 -2.59
C GLY A 523 -13.53 -28.84 -2.82
N MET A 524 -13.51 -30.13 -2.45
CA MET A 524 -14.69 -31.00 -2.45
C MET A 524 -15.66 -30.68 -1.30
N ALA A 525 -15.30 -29.76 -0.39
CA ALA A 525 -16.20 -29.24 0.65
C ALA A 525 -17.55 -28.74 0.12
N ILE A 526 -17.65 -28.37 -1.17
CA ILE A 526 -18.91 -28.01 -1.82
C ILE A 526 -19.93 -29.17 -1.91
N LEU A 527 -19.48 -30.42 -1.78
CA LEU A 527 -20.33 -31.62 -1.76
C LEU A 527 -20.77 -32.03 -0.35
N ASP A 528 -20.33 -31.30 0.68
CA ASP A 528 -20.79 -31.49 2.05
C ASP A 528 -22.30 -31.20 2.16
N GLU A 529 -23.01 -31.96 2.99
CA GLU A 529 -24.45 -31.79 3.18
C GLU A 529 -24.83 -30.41 3.74
N ASN A 530 -23.90 -29.76 4.45
CA ASN A 530 -24.08 -28.43 5.01
C ASN A 530 -23.63 -27.30 4.07
N ALA A 531 -22.99 -27.62 2.95
CA ALA A 531 -22.43 -26.62 2.04
C ALA A 531 -23.49 -25.66 1.51
N ASP A 532 -24.67 -26.18 1.15
CA ASP A 532 -25.79 -25.36 0.66
C ASP A 532 -26.30 -24.37 1.70
N LYS A 533 -26.31 -24.77 2.98
CA LYS A 533 -26.68 -23.88 4.09
C LYS A 533 -25.66 -22.76 4.25
N ASP A 534 -24.37 -23.08 4.18
CA ASP A 534 -23.27 -22.13 4.32
C ASP A 534 -23.23 -21.13 3.15
N VAL A 535 -23.43 -21.59 1.92
CA VAL A 535 -23.56 -20.73 0.74
C VAL A 535 -24.78 -19.83 0.86
N LYS A 536 -25.91 -20.35 1.37
CA LYS A 536 -27.10 -19.52 1.61
C LYS A 536 -26.82 -18.39 2.60
N GLN A 537 -26.05 -18.62 3.66
CA GLN A 537 -25.66 -17.55 4.58
C GLN A 537 -24.89 -16.43 3.87
N PHE A 538 -23.94 -16.78 2.99
CA PHE A 538 -23.24 -15.79 2.16
C PHE A 538 -24.22 -15.02 1.26
N MET A 539 -25.11 -15.73 0.57
CA MET A 539 -26.09 -15.14 -0.34
C MET A 539 -27.06 -14.19 0.37
N ASP A 540 -27.48 -14.50 1.61
CA ASP A 540 -28.35 -13.63 2.41
C ASP A 540 -27.64 -12.31 2.74
N LYS A 541 -26.36 -12.37 3.17
CA LYS A 541 -25.56 -11.17 3.45
C LYS A 541 -25.28 -10.35 2.20
N LEU A 542 -24.95 -11.00 1.09
CA LEU A 542 -24.75 -10.37 -0.21
C LEU A 542 -26.02 -9.68 -0.69
N SER A 543 -27.17 -10.34 -0.60
CA SER A 543 -28.45 -9.81 -1.08
C SER A 543 -28.85 -8.52 -0.37
N LEU A 544 -28.67 -8.46 0.95
CA LEU A 544 -28.91 -7.25 1.73
C LEU A 544 -28.05 -6.08 1.26
N ARG A 545 -26.77 -6.36 0.97
CA ARG A 545 -25.81 -5.36 0.47
C ARG A 545 -26.17 -4.89 -0.94
N VAL A 546 -26.49 -5.81 -1.86
CA VAL A 546 -26.85 -5.48 -3.24
C VAL A 546 -28.14 -4.66 -3.30
N GLN A 547 -29.15 -5.00 -2.49
CA GLN A 547 -30.41 -4.25 -2.40
C GLN A 547 -30.19 -2.79 -1.97
N TYR A 548 -29.23 -2.55 -1.09
CA TYR A 548 -28.87 -1.20 -0.67
C TYR A 548 -28.19 -0.43 -1.82
N ILE A 549 -27.31 -1.09 -2.57
CA ILE A 549 -26.53 -0.46 -3.65
C ILE A 549 -27.40 -0.18 -4.89
N MET A 550 -28.24 -1.14 -5.31
CA MET A 550 -28.96 -1.08 -6.58
C MET A 550 -30.43 -1.51 -6.49
N LYS A 551 -31.27 -0.91 -7.34
CA LYS A 551 -32.73 -1.12 -7.36
C LYS A 551 -33.18 -2.48 -7.94
N LYS A 552 -32.37 -3.12 -8.78
CA LYS A 552 -32.70 -4.39 -9.47
C LYS A 552 -31.62 -5.45 -9.22
N PRO A 553 -31.65 -6.14 -8.06
CA PRO A 553 -30.57 -7.03 -7.63
C PRO A 553 -30.60 -8.43 -8.27
N GLY A 554 -31.73 -8.85 -8.88
CA GLY A 554 -32.00 -10.25 -9.26
C GLY A 554 -30.86 -10.92 -10.03
N ASN A 555 -30.34 -10.25 -11.05
CA ASN A 555 -29.28 -10.78 -11.91
C ASN A 555 -27.98 -11.10 -11.14
N VAL A 556 -27.70 -10.44 -10.01
CA VAL A 556 -26.48 -10.65 -9.23
C VAL A 556 -26.56 -11.95 -8.44
N ALA A 557 -27.70 -12.20 -7.77
CA ALA A 557 -27.90 -13.42 -7.01
C ALA A 557 -27.87 -14.65 -7.92
N ASP A 558 -28.54 -14.58 -9.07
CA ASP A 558 -28.54 -15.64 -10.08
C ASP A 558 -27.12 -15.92 -10.59
N TYR A 559 -26.30 -14.88 -10.76
CA TYR A 559 -24.90 -15.05 -11.16
C TYR A 559 -24.09 -15.83 -10.12
N PHE A 560 -24.18 -15.46 -8.83
CA PHE A 560 -23.47 -16.19 -7.77
C PHE A 560 -23.97 -17.64 -7.62
N LEU A 561 -25.27 -17.89 -7.78
CA LEU A 561 -25.81 -19.25 -7.83
C LEU A 561 -25.23 -20.03 -9.00
N SER A 562 -25.11 -19.42 -10.19
CA SER A 562 -24.46 -20.08 -11.33
C SER A 562 -22.98 -20.42 -11.06
N GLN A 563 -22.26 -19.59 -10.28
CA GLN A 563 -20.89 -19.89 -9.87
C GLN A 563 -20.82 -21.03 -8.85
N LYS A 564 -21.81 -21.12 -7.95
CA LYS A 564 -21.96 -22.27 -7.04
C LYS A 564 -22.19 -23.56 -7.83
N ASP A 565 -23.14 -23.53 -8.77
CA ASP A 565 -23.48 -24.68 -9.60
C ASP A 565 -22.31 -25.13 -10.46
N ARG A 566 -21.51 -24.19 -10.98
CA ARG A 566 -20.26 -24.50 -11.69
C ARG A 566 -19.27 -25.27 -10.80
N TRP A 567 -19.07 -24.82 -9.56
CA TRP A 567 -18.21 -25.53 -8.61
C TRP A 567 -18.76 -26.92 -8.30
N LEU A 568 -20.05 -27.02 -8.01
CA LEU A 568 -20.72 -28.28 -7.73
C LEU A 568 -20.58 -29.29 -8.88
N ASN A 569 -20.85 -28.87 -10.11
CA ASN A 569 -20.77 -29.71 -11.29
C ASN A 569 -19.36 -30.24 -11.54
N ILE A 570 -18.33 -29.40 -11.38
CA ILE A 570 -16.93 -29.82 -11.54
C ILE A 570 -16.52 -30.77 -10.41
N ALA A 571 -16.92 -30.51 -9.17
CA ALA A 571 -16.66 -31.41 -8.06
C ALA A 571 -17.34 -32.78 -8.26
N MET A 572 -18.57 -32.80 -8.79
CA MET A 572 -19.27 -34.04 -9.15
C MET A 572 -18.58 -34.79 -10.30
N GLU A 573 -18.08 -34.08 -11.32
CA GLU A 573 -17.35 -34.67 -12.45
C GLU A 573 -16.03 -35.33 -11.98
N ILE A 574 -15.30 -34.68 -11.08
CA ILE A 574 -14.08 -35.22 -10.46
C ILE A 574 -14.39 -36.43 -9.57
N GLY A 575 -15.56 -36.42 -8.92
CA GLY A 575 -16.04 -37.48 -8.02
C GLY A 575 -15.39 -37.40 -6.63
N ARG A 576 -16.08 -37.88 -5.58
CA ARG A 576 -15.68 -37.72 -4.16
C ARG A 576 -14.27 -38.22 -3.80
N ASN A 577 -13.68 -39.12 -4.59
CA ASN A 577 -12.33 -39.64 -4.37
C ASN A 577 -11.27 -38.93 -5.23
N GLY A 578 -11.67 -38.00 -6.09
CA GLY A 578 -10.76 -37.20 -6.91
C GLY A 578 -10.20 -36.02 -6.13
N ASN A 579 -9.04 -35.54 -6.56
CA ASN A 579 -8.33 -34.46 -5.90
C ASN A 579 -8.77 -33.10 -6.48
N LEU A 580 -9.47 -32.28 -5.69
CA LEU A 580 -9.78 -30.89 -5.97
C LEU A 580 -9.25 -30.02 -4.82
N ALA A 581 -8.20 -29.25 -5.07
CA ALA A 581 -7.64 -28.34 -4.09
C ALA A 581 -8.28 -26.94 -4.21
N PHE A 582 -8.25 -26.12 -3.15
CA PHE A 582 -8.64 -24.72 -3.28
C PHE A 582 -7.70 -23.93 -4.20
N VAL A 583 -6.40 -24.11 -4.02
CA VAL A 583 -5.34 -23.47 -4.82
C VAL A 583 -4.13 -24.40 -4.90
N GLU A 584 -3.34 -24.27 -5.96
CA GLU A 584 -2.01 -24.85 -6.08
C GLU A 584 -1.02 -23.74 -6.47
N TYR A 585 0.17 -23.73 -5.87
CA TYR A 585 1.29 -22.86 -6.26
C TYR A 585 2.38 -23.70 -6.93
N PRO A 586 2.24 -24.02 -8.23
CA PRO A 586 3.16 -24.95 -8.89
C PRO A 586 4.54 -24.31 -9.10
N PHE A 587 5.60 -24.98 -8.63
CA PHE A 587 6.98 -24.56 -8.93
C PHE A 587 7.38 -24.82 -10.39
N ARG A 588 6.67 -25.69 -11.11
CA ARG A 588 6.94 -26.04 -12.51
C ARG A 588 5.68 -26.26 -13.33
N LYS A 589 4.94 -27.34 -13.05
CA LYS A 589 3.72 -27.73 -13.77
C LYS A 589 2.63 -28.03 -12.74
N PRO A 590 1.40 -27.51 -12.92
CA PRO A 590 0.28 -27.83 -12.04
C PRO A 590 -0.05 -29.33 -12.11
N GLN A 591 -0.49 -29.89 -10.99
CA GLN A 591 -0.77 -31.31 -10.81
C GLN A 591 -2.16 -31.57 -10.23
N LYS A 592 -2.80 -30.55 -9.66
CA LYS A 592 -4.09 -30.68 -8.97
C LYS A 592 -5.19 -30.00 -9.79
N ASN A 593 -6.40 -30.56 -9.71
CA ASN A 593 -7.58 -29.77 -10.05
C ASN A 593 -7.74 -28.69 -8.99
N VAL A 594 -8.16 -27.48 -9.37
CA VAL A 594 -8.22 -26.34 -8.46
C VAL A 594 -9.54 -25.59 -8.52
N VAL A 595 -9.98 -25.07 -7.36
CA VAL A 595 -11.11 -24.15 -7.27
C VAL A 595 -10.71 -22.77 -7.82
N LEU A 596 -9.56 -22.26 -7.39
CA LEU A 596 -9.00 -20.97 -7.81
C LEU A 596 -7.79 -21.22 -8.71
N GLY A 597 -7.98 -21.13 -10.03
CA GLY A 597 -6.93 -21.37 -11.00
C GLY A 597 -6.23 -20.09 -11.47
N ASP A 598 -4.94 -20.23 -11.76
CA ASP A 598 -4.12 -19.25 -12.47
C ASP A 598 -3.99 -19.62 -13.97
N PRO A 599 -3.38 -18.76 -14.81
CA PRO A 599 -3.19 -19.07 -16.24
C PRO A 599 -2.40 -20.36 -16.52
N PHE A 600 -1.52 -20.82 -15.61
CA PHE A 600 -0.73 -22.04 -15.83
C PHE A 600 -1.59 -23.30 -15.79
N HIS A 601 -2.67 -23.30 -15.01
CA HIS A 601 -3.63 -24.41 -14.97
C HIS A 601 -4.42 -24.55 -16.28
N GLU A 602 -4.53 -23.48 -17.08
CA GLU A 602 -5.26 -23.51 -18.35
C GLU A 602 -4.49 -24.20 -19.47
N HIS A 603 -3.16 -24.33 -19.34
CA HIS A 603 -2.33 -24.97 -20.36
C HIS A 603 -2.41 -26.51 -20.34
N ASP A 604 -2.93 -27.11 -19.27
CA ASP A 604 -3.11 -28.56 -19.17
C ASP A 604 -4.60 -28.94 -19.24
N PRO A 605 -5.09 -29.49 -20.37
CA PRO A 605 -6.49 -29.85 -20.54
C PRO A 605 -6.92 -31.03 -19.65
N SER A 606 -5.99 -31.75 -19.02
CA SER A 606 -6.31 -32.81 -18.07
C SER A 606 -6.74 -32.28 -16.69
N LEU A 607 -6.42 -31.02 -16.39
CA LEU A 607 -6.77 -30.38 -15.13
C LEU A 607 -8.12 -29.65 -15.24
N LYS A 608 -8.91 -29.79 -14.19
CA LYS A 608 -10.18 -29.09 -14.03
C LYS A 608 -9.98 -27.85 -13.17
N VAL A 609 -10.49 -26.72 -13.65
CA VAL A 609 -10.43 -25.42 -12.98
C VAL A 609 -11.83 -24.89 -12.81
N VAL A 610 -12.25 -24.65 -11.56
CA VAL A 610 -13.57 -24.10 -11.26
C VAL A 610 -13.64 -22.63 -11.67
N TYR A 611 -12.90 -21.76 -11.00
CA TYR A 611 -12.82 -20.34 -11.31
C TYR A 611 -11.49 -20.04 -11.99
N LYS A 612 -11.58 -19.60 -13.24
CA LYS A 612 -10.44 -19.31 -14.10
C LYS A 612 -9.92 -17.90 -13.83
N ASN A 613 -8.60 -17.72 -13.87
CA ASN A 613 -7.93 -16.43 -13.69
C ASN A 613 -8.38 -15.69 -12.42
N ALA A 614 -8.44 -16.44 -11.31
CA ALA A 614 -8.76 -15.87 -10.01
C ALA A 614 -7.64 -14.90 -9.59
N PRO A 615 -7.91 -13.60 -9.42
CA PRO A 615 -6.86 -12.62 -9.16
C PRO A 615 -6.28 -12.83 -7.76
N GLN A 616 -4.97 -13.03 -7.68
CA GLN A 616 -4.26 -13.18 -6.40
C GLN A 616 -3.91 -11.83 -5.78
N SER A 617 -3.88 -10.78 -6.60
CA SER A 617 -3.61 -9.41 -6.24
C SER A 617 -4.58 -8.48 -6.97
N LEU A 618 -5.00 -7.39 -6.34
CA LEU A 618 -5.85 -6.41 -7.03
C LEU A 618 -5.05 -5.66 -8.10
N ARG A 619 -3.71 -5.67 -8.03
CA ARG A 619 -2.81 -5.07 -9.04
C ARG A 619 -2.82 -5.81 -10.39
N GLU A 620 -3.08 -7.12 -10.40
CA GLU A 620 -3.18 -7.92 -11.65
C GLU A 620 -4.32 -7.42 -12.55
N VAL A 621 -5.30 -6.73 -11.96
CA VAL A 621 -6.42 -6.11 -12.67
C VAL A 621 -5.98 -4.86 -13.43
N GLU A 622 -4.98 -4.13 -12.94
CA GLU A 622 -4.45 -2.95 -13.64
C GLU A 622 -3.67 -3.36 -14.90
N GLU A 623 -2.82 -4.38 -14.81
CA GLU A 623 -2.02 -4.88 -15.94
C GLU A 623 -2.89 -5.47 -17.07
N THR A 624 -3.98 -6.16 -16.71
CA THR A 624 -4.91 -6.76 -17.69
C THR A 624 -5.90 -5.79 -18.34
N THR A 625 -5.82 -4.49 -18.01
CA THR A 625 -6.64 -3.43 -18.65
C THR A 625 -5.87 -2.61 -19.68
N GLY A 626 -4.63 -3.02 -20.00
CA GLY A 626 -3.96 -2.57 -21.21
C GLY A 626 -4.76 -3.03 -22.42
N PHE A 627 -5.44 -2.10 -23.09
CA PHE A 627 -6.01 -2.35 -24.40
C PHE A 627 -4.88 -2.86 -25.32
N GLU A 628 -4.99 -4.09 -25.82
CA GLU A 628 -4.29 -4.46 -27.04
C GLU A 628 -4.80 -3.53 -28.13
N VAL A 629 -3.91 -2.65 -28.62
CA VAL A 629 -4.14 -1.82 -29.81
C VAL A 629 -3.56 -2.54 -31.01
#